data_AF-A0A8T3RV90-F1
#
_entry.id   AF-A0A8T3RV90-F1
#
_cell.length_a   1.000
_cell.length_b   1.000
_cell.length_c   1.000
_cell.angle_alpha   90.00
_cell.angle_beta   90.00
_cell.angle_gamma   90.00
#
_symmetry.space_group_name_H-M   'P 1'
#
loop_
_entity.id
_entity.type
_entity.pdbx_description
1 polymer ?
#
loop_
_entity_poly.entity_id
_entity_poly.type
_entity_poly.pdbx_seq_one_letter_code
_entity_poly.pdbx_strand_id
1 'polypeptide(L)'
;AEALRFDITSRTLDAVPTIRRLREEAERIGAEAVMQAQRQMAGGRDPVEVFEHLAASLTRKLLHAPSRRLRRAGEEEDRALIEAARELFGIEDERGEHEAGDTAGDGAAASPEKP
;
A
#
# COMPACT_ATOMS: atom_id res chain seq x y z
N ALA A 1 -4.35 40.84 0.19
CA ALA A 1 -4.46 39.64 -0.67
C ALA A 1 -3.10 38.99 -1.01
N GLU A 2 -2.02 39.32 -0.29
CA GLU A 2 -0.67 38.79 -0.57
C GLU A 2 -0.31 37.58 0.31
N ALA A 3 -0.86 37.47 1.53
CA ALA A 3 -0.58 36.38 2.46
C ALA A 3 -0.96 34.98 1.92
N LEU A 4 -2.03 34.88 1.12
CA LEU A 4 -2.49 33.61 0.55
C LEU A 4 -1.55 33.02 -0.52
N ARG A 5 -0.67 33.84 -1.13
CA ARG A 5 0.28 33.35 -2.14
C ARG A 5 1.53 32.74 -1.52
N PHE A 6 1.95 33.22 -0.34
CA PHE A 6 3.11 32.69 0.36
C PHE A 6 2.86 31.27 0.92
N ASP A 7 1.66 31.03 1.45
CA ASP A 7 1.28 29.75 2.04
C ASP A 7 1.27 28.59 1.04
N ILE A 8 0.91 28.85 -0.22
CA ILE A 8 0.91 27.83 -1.27
C ILE A 8 2.34 27.46 -1.65
N THR A 9 3.22 28.46 -1.81
CA THR A 9 4.63 28.23 -2.13
C THR A 9 5.34 27.45 -1.02
N SER A 10 5.07 27.77 0.26
CA SER A 10 5.64 27.04 1.40
C SER A 10 5.19 25.57 1.44
N ARG A 11 3.90 25.28 1.21
CA ARG A 11 3.39 23.88 1.22
C ARG A 11 3.95 23.03 0.08
N THR A 12 4.12 23.62 -1.11
CA THR A 12 4.79 22.92 -2.23
C THR A 12 6.28 22.66 -1.96
N LEU A 13 6.92 23.48 -1.13
CA LEU A 13 8.33 23.30 -0.76
C LEU A 13 8.55 22.18 0.26
N ASP A 14 7.57 21.84 1.10
CA ASP A 14 7.72 20.79 2.13
C ASP A 14 7.43 19.37 1.60
N ALA A 15 6.52 19.24 0.63
CA ALA A 15 6.17 17.95 0.05
C ALA A 15 7.32 17.36 -0.78
N VAL A 16 8.03 18.18 -1.57
CA VAL A 16 9.08 17.70 -2.48
C VAL A 16 10.26 17.05 -1.75
N PRO A 17 10.87 17.67 -0.71
CA PRO A 17 11.91 17.03 0.09
C PRO A 17 11.44 15.74 0.75
N THR A 18 10.20 15.72 1.24
CA THR A 18 9.61 14.54 1.88
C THR A 18 9.47 13.38 0.89
N ILE A 19 8.94 13.64 -0.32
CA ILE A 19 8.84 12.65 -1.40
C ILE A 19 10.23 12.14 -1.80
N ARG A 20 11.22 13.02 -1.92
CA ARG A 20 12.60 12.62 -2.25
C ARG A 20 13.18 11.68 -1.20
N ARG A 21 13.04 12.03 0.09
CA ARG A 21 13.52 11.19 1.20
C ARG A 21 12.80 9.84 1.24
N LEU A 22 11.49 9.82 0.99
CA LEU A 22 10.73 8.58 0.92
C LEU A 22 11.25 7.67 -0.20
N ARG A 23 11.54 8.23 -1.39
CA ARG A 23 12.11 7.48 -2.52
C ARG A 23 13.51 6.96 -2.21
N GLU A 24 14.39 7.81 -1.67
CA GLU A 24 15.75 7.41 -1.27
C GLU A 24 15.73 6.25 -0.27
N GLU A 25 14.83 6.29 0.71
CA GLU A 25 14.66 5.21 1.69
C GLU A 25 14.17 3.91 1.03
N ALA A 26 13.17 4.00 0.16
CA ALA A 26 12.63 2.84 -0.56
C ALA A 26 13.68 2.19 -1.48
N GLU A 27 14.46 3.01 -2.20
CA GLU A 27 15.56 2.55 -3.05
C GLU A 27 16.66 1.85 -2.24
N ARG A 28 17.02 2.41 -1.07
CA ARG A 28 17.98 1.78 -0.16
C ARG A 28 17.50 0.40 0.29
N ILE A 29 16.25 0.30 0.75
CA ILE A 29 15.65 -0.98 1.17
C ILE A 29 15.64 -1.99 0.01
N GLY A 30 15.28 -1.55 -1.19
CA GLY A 30 15.29 -2.37 -2.40
C GLY A 30 16.68 -2.89 -2.73
N ALA A 31 17.70 -2.03 -2.71
CA ALA A 31 19.08 -2.40 -2.98
C ALA A 31 19.61 -3.45 -1.98
N GLU A 32 19.32 -3.29 -0.69
CA GLU A 32 19.67 -4.27 0.34
C GLU A 32 19.00 -5.63 0.10
N ALA A 33 17.71 -5.62 -0.25
CA ALA A 33 16.96 -6.84 -0.50
C ALA A 33 17.51 -7.60 -1.72
N VAL A 34 17.83 -6.88 -2.81
CA VAL A 34 18.47 -7.44 -4.01
C VAL A 34 19.85 -8.01 -3.69
N MET A 35 20.70 -7.29 -2.94
CA MET A 35 22.00 -7.80 -2.52
C MET A 35 21.87 -9.10 -1.72
N GLN A 36 20.88 -9.19 -0.83
CA GLN A 36 20.62 -10.40 -0.06
C GLN A 36 20.16 -11.55 -0.98
N ALA A 37 19.29 -11.28 -1.96
CA ALA A 37 18.87 -12.28 -2.94
C ALA A 37 20.03 -12.80 -3.79
N GLN A 38 20.89 -11.90 -4.28
CA GLN A 38 22.10 -12.28 -5.04
C GLN A 38 23.02 -13.19 -4.24
N ARG A 39 23.24 -12.91 -2.96
CA ARG A 39 24.03 -13.78 -2.08
C ARG A 39 23.41 -15.17 -1.91
N GLN A 40 22.09 -15.25 -1.82
CA GLN A 40 21.39 -16.53 -1.70
C GLN A 40 21.49 -17.37 -2.98
N MET A 41 21.32 -16.74 -4.15
CA MET A 41 21.50 -17.40 -5.44
C MET A 41 22.95 -17.87 -5.64
N ALA A 42 23.93 -17.03 -5.31
CA ALA A 42 25.35 -17.42 -5.37
C ALA A 42 25.68 -18.57 -4.42
N GLY A 43 24.94 -18.70 -3.32
CA GLY A 43 25.02 -19.83 -2.38
C GLY A 43 24.30 -21.09 -2.84
N GLY A 44 23.72 -21.11 -4.06
CA GLY A 44 23.07 -22.28 -4.63
C GLY A 44 21.63 -22.53 -4.15
N ARG A 45 20.97 -21.53 -3.54
CA ARG A 45 19.52 -21.64 -3.27
C ARG A 45 18.73 -21.64 -4.56
N ASP A 46 17.57 -22.28 -4.50
CA ASP A 46 16.61 -22.27 -5.59
C ASP A 46 16.17 -20.83 -5.93
N PRO A 47 16.23 -20.40 -7.20
CA PRO A 47 15.86 -19.05 -7.60
C PRO A 47 14.40 -18.69 -7.25
N VAL A 48 13.45 -19.63 -7.33
CA VAL A 48 12.04 -19.38 -7.02
C VAL A 48 11.90 -19.04 -5.55
N GLU A 49 12.49 -19.83 -4.66
CA GLU A 49 12.49 -19.56 -3.22
C GLU A 49 13.13 -18.20 -2.89
N VAL A 50 14.21 -17.84 -3.60
CA VAL A 50 14.89 -16.55 -3.40
C VAL A 50 13.99 -15.39 -3.81
N PHE A 51 13.27 -15.48 -4.94
CA PHE A 51 12.35 -14.44 -5.37
C PHE A 51 11.14 -14.30 -4.45
N GLU A 52 10.57 -15.40 -4.00
CA GLU A 52 9.49 -15.39 -3.00
C GLU A 52 9.94 -14.71 -1.71
N HIS A 53 11.14 -15.07 -1.23
CA HIS A 53 11.72 -14.44 -0.05
C HIS A 53 12.02 -12.95 -0.26
N LEU A 54 12.53 -12.57 -1.43
CA LEU A 54 12.79 -11.18 -1.80
C LEU A 54 11.49 -10.36 -1.75
N ALA A 55 10.44 -10.83 -2.41
CA ALA A 55 9.14 -10.16 -2.42
C ALA A 55 8.57 -10.01 -1.00
N ALA A 56 8.57 -11.09 -0.21
CA ALA A 56 8.06 -11.08 1.15
C ALA A 56 8.87 -10.17 2.09
N SER A 57 10.20 -10.15 1.94
CA SER A 57 11.11 -9.32 2.73
C SER A 57 10.97 -7.84 2.37
N LEU A 58 10.96 -7.52 1.08
CA LEU A 58 10.81 -6.16 0.58
C LEU A 58 9.48 -5.53 1.05
N THR A 59 8.37 -6.24 0.87
CA THR A 59 7.04 -5.78 1.30
C THR A 59 7.01 -5.53 2.82
N ARG A 60 7.54 -6.46 3.63
CA ARG A 60 7.60 -6.26 5.08
C ARG A 60 8.46 -5.07 5.46
N LYS A 61 9.64 -4.90 4.87
CA LYS A 61 10.56 -3.80 5.20
C LYS A 61 9.95 -2.45 4.85
N LEU A 62 9.38 -2.31 3.66
CA LEU A 62 8.73 -1.06 3.22
C LEU A 62 7.55 -0.69 4.12
N LEU A 63 6.74 -1.67 4.54
CA LEU A 63 5.52 -1.42 5.31
C LEU A 63 5.73 -1.40 6.83
N HIS A 64 6.90 -1.78 7.35
CA HIS A 64 7.12 -1.91 8.79
C HIS A 64 6.89 -0.60 9.54
N ALA A 65 7.57 0.48 9.12
CA ALA A 65 7.47 1.77 9.79
C ALA A 65 6.07 2.41 9.65
N PRO A 66 5.46 2.47 8.45
CA PRO A 66 4.08 2.96 8.30
C PRO A 66 3.06 2.17 9.12
N SER A 67 3.12 0.83 9.08
CA SER A 67 2.20 -0.04 9.82
C SER A 67 2.30 0.18 11.34
N ARG A 68 3.53 0.33 11.85
CA ARG A 68 3.75 0.62 13.28
C ARG A 68 3.22 1.99 13.68
N ARG A 69 3.44 3.02 12.85
CA ARG A 69 2.92 4.37 13.13
C ARG A 69 1.40 4.39 13.11
N LEU A 70 0.77 3.68 12.18
CA LEU A 70 -0.68 3.55 12.09
C LEU A 70 -1.29 2.80 13.28
N ARG A 71 -0.66 1.70 13.73
CA ARG A 71 -1.11 1.00 14.94
C ARG A 71 -1.12 1.93 16.15
N ARG A 72 -0.03 2.68 16.33
CA ARG A 72 0.09 3.67 17.40
C ARG A 72 -0.94 4.80 17.26
N ALA A 73 -1.21 5.28 16.04
CA ALA A 73 -2.25 6.27 15.80
C ALA A 73 -3.64 5.77 16.19
N GLY A 74 -3.93 4.48 16.00
CA GLY A 74 -5.16 3.86 16.50
C GLY A 74 -5.25 3.84 18.03
N GLU A 75 -4.14 3.62 18.72
CA GLU A 75 -4.05 3.69 20.20
C GLU A 75 -4.17 5.13 20.72
N GLU A 76 -3.69 6.11 19.95
CA GLU A 76 -3.71 7.55 20.28
C GLU A 76 -5.00 8.25 19.79
N GLU A 77 -5.94 7.52 19.20
CA GLU A 77 -7.16 8.04 18.56
C GLU A 77 -6.90 9.13 17.47
N ASP A 78 -5.73 9.10 16.84
CA ASP A 78 -5.30 10.03 15.80
C ASP A 78 -5.94 9.66 14.44
N ARG A 79 -7.23 10.00 14.31
CA ARG A 79 -8.04 9.74 13.10
C ARG A 79 -7.50 10.46 11.87
N ALA A 80 -6.96 11.67 12.04
CA ALA A 80 -6.44 12.47 10.94
C ALA A 80 -5.28 11.76 10.23
N LEU A 81 -4.37 11.12 10.98
CA LEU A 81 -3.29 10.35 10.38
C LEU A 81 -3.80 9.09 9.66
N ILE A 82 -4.80 8.40 10.23
CA ILE A 82 -5.39 7.20 9.62
C ILE A 82 -6.05 7.55 8.29
N GLU A 83 -6.81 8.64 8.24
CA GLU A 83 -7.44 9.15 7.01
C GLU A 83 -6.38 9.58 5.97
N ALA A 84 -5.37 10.35 6.39
CA ALA A 84 -4.28 10.76 5.50
C ALA A 84 -3.51 9.55 4.92
N ALA A 85 -3.32 8.48 5.69
CA ALA A 85 -2.69 7.27 5.20
C ALA A 85 -3.58 6.51 4.19
N ARG A 86 -4.90 6.47 4.42
CA ARG A 86 -5.84 5.90 3.45
C ARG A 86 -5.79 6.65 2.12
N GLU A 87 -5.79 7.97 2.17
CA GLU A 87 -5.65 8.81 0.98
C GLU A 87 -4.30 8.58 0.29
N LEU A 88 -3.19 8.58 1.04
CA LEU A 88 -1.85 8.40 0.50
C LEU A 88 -1.63 7.03 -0.17
N PHE A 89 -2.24 5.97 0.37
CA PHE A 89 -2.11 4.61 -0.16
C PHE A 89 -3.28 4.17 -1.05
N GLY A 90 -4.30 5.01 -1.25
CA GLY A 90 -5.49 4.66 -2.03
C GLY A 90 -6.28 3.49 -1.42
N ILE A 91 -6.36 3.41 -0.09
CA ILE A 91 -7.09 2.35 0.62
C ILE A 91 -8.53 2.81 0.83
N GLU A 92 -9.44 2.32 0.01
CA GLU A 92 -10.88 2.56 0.17
C GLU A 92 -11.42 1.72 1.35
N ASP A 93 -12.26 2.32 2.20
CA ASP A 93 -12.99 1.56 3.22
C ASP A 93 -14.10 0.78 2.48
N GLU A 94 -13.90 -0.51 2.22
CA GLU A 94 -14.92 -1.42 1.63
C GLU A 94 -16.18 -1.60 2.51
N ARG A 95 -16.44 -0.72 3.49
CA ARG A 95 -17.60 -0.78 4.39
C ARG A 95 -18.87 -0.15 3.80
N GLY A 96 -19.06 -0.21 2.48
CA GLY A 96 -20.18 0.46 1.81
C GLY A 96 -20.81 -0.21 0.59
N GLU A 97 -20.24 -1.25 -0.02
CA GLU A 97 -20.69 -1.70 -1.35
C GLU A 97 -21.42 -3.05 -1.40
N HIS A 98 -21.71 -3.67 -0.26
CA HIS A 98 -22.44 -4.95 -0.21
C HIS A 98 -23.98 -4.83 -0.08
N GLU A 99 -24.59 -3.65 -0.29
CA GLU A 99 -26.05 -3.49 -0.33
C GLU A 99 -26.53 -2.71 -1.57
N ALA A 100 -26.24 -3.18 -2.79
CA ALA A 100 -26.92 -2.71 -4.01
C ALA A 100 -26.77 -3.70 -5.19
N GLY A 101 -26.90 -5.00 -4.93
CA GLY A 101 -26.74 -6.05 -5.95
C GLY A 101 -27.73 -7.20 -5.86
N ASP A 102 -28.86 -7.02 -5.18
CA ASP A 102 -29.99 -7.96 -5.24
C ASP A 102 -31.14 -7.36 -6.04
N THR A 103 -30.94 -7.30 -7.36
CA THR A 103 -32.05 -7.33 -8.33
C THR A 103 -31.58 -8.19 -9.50
N ALA A 104 -31.33 -9.47 -9.24
CA ALA A 104 -31.23 -10.47 -10.30
C ALA A 104 -32.65 -10.75 -10.81
N GLY A 105 -32.86 -10.44 -12.09
CA GLY A 105 -34.15 -10.50 -12.76
C GLY A 105 -34.83 -11.86 -12.69
N ASP A 106 -36.11 -11.82 -12.35
CA ASP A 106 -37.10 -12.77 -12.80
C ASP A 106 -37.11 -12.82 -14.34
N GLY A 107 -36.91 -14.02 -14.91
CA GLY A 107 -36.63 -14.22 -16.32
C GLY A 107 -36.48 -15.70 -16.68
N ALA A 108 -37.62 -16.39 -16.74
CA ALA A 108 -37.82 -17.80 -17.03
C ALA A 108 -37.20 -18.33 -18.35
N ALA A 109 -36.68 -19.58 -18.31
CA ALA A 109 -36.81 -20.62 -19.36
C ALA A 109 -36.22 -21.95 -18.79
N ALA A 110 -37.03 -22.87 -18.26
CA ALA A 110 -37.65 -24.01 -18.98
C ALA A 110 -36.68 -25.12 -19.46
N SER A 111 -36.55 -26.19 -18.64
CA SER A 111 -36.57 -27.66 -18.94
C SER A 111 -35.74 -28.31 -20.09
N PRO A 112 -35.56 -29.66 -20.12
CA PRO A 112 -35.47 -30.70 -19.06
C PRO A 112 -34.39 -31.81 -19.32
N GLU A 113 -34.42 -32.85 -18.45
CA GLU A 113 -34.07 -34.29 -18.69
C GLU A 113 -32.62 -34.79 -18.82
N LYS A 114 -32.17 -35.50 -17.75
CA LYS A 114 -31.73 -36.93 -17.66
C LYS A 114 -30.59 -37.47 -18.55
N PRO A 115 -29.95 -38.64 -18.25
CA PRO A 115 -30.38 -39.83 -17.49
C PRO A 115 -30.01 -39.90 -16.01
#